data_AF-A0A3M5N224-F1
#
_entry.id   AF-A0A3M5N224-F1
#
_cell.length_a   1.000
_cell.length_b   1.000
_cell.length_c   1.000
_cell.angle_alpha   90.00
_cell.angle_beta   90.00
_cell.angle_gamma   90.00
#
_symmetry.space_group_name_H-M   'P 1'
#
loop_
_entity.id
_entity.type
_entity.pdbx_description
1 polymer ?
#
loop_
_entity_poly.entity_id
_entity_poly.type
_entity_poly.pdbx_seq_one_letter_code
_entity_poly.pdbx_strand_id
1 'polypeptide(L)'
;ARATEIFALLSPALDSISTAVSRASEFDPATSTSVFRIGLSDDVEFALLPTLLKRLRSEAPGIVLVVRRVNYILMPPLLASGEISVGVSYTQDLPANAKRKVLRRSKPQLLRADSIPGPLSL
;
A
#
# COMPACT_ATOMS: atom_id res chain seq x y z
N ALA A 1 25.53 15.18 -13.03
CA ALA A 1 26.32 14.09 -12.41
C ALA A 1 26.41 14.27 -10.88
N ARG A 2 27.11 15.31 -10.38
CA ARG A 2 27.35 15.52 -8.95
C ARG A 2 26.10 15.70 -8.06
N ALA A 3 25.04 16.36 -8.57
CA ALA A 3 23.79 16.52 -7.85
C ALA A 3 23.04 15.18 -7.63
N THR A 4 23.15 14.25 -8.59
CA THR A 4 22.51 12.93 -8.53
C THR A 4 23.21 12.02 -7.53
N GLU A 5 24.55 12.09 -7.46
CA GLU A 5 25.36 11.36 -6.46
C GLU A 5 25.09 11.85 -5.04
N ILE A 6 24.98 13.16 -4.84
CA ILE A 6 24.64 13.74 -3.54
C ILE A 6 23.22 13.32 -3.13
N PHE A 7 22.24 13.36 -4.05
CA PHE A 7 20.87 12.93 -3.78
C PHE A 7 20.78 11.45 -3.37
N ALA A 8 21.55 10.57 -4.02
CA ALA A 8 21.62 9.15 -3.68
C ALA A 8 22.18 8.89 -2.28
N LEU A 9 23.11 9.73 -1.80
CA LEU A 9 23.69 9.65 -0.46
C LEU A 9 22.81 10.31 0.61
N LEU A 10 22.07 11.37 0.24
CA LEU A 10 21.24 12.13 1.17
C LEU A 10 19.93 11.41 1.52
N SER A 11 19.36 10.68 0.56
CA SER A 11 18.09 9.95 0.74
C SER A 11 18.12 8.99 1.95
N PRO A 12 19.09 8.06 2.08
CA PRO A 12 19.14 7.17 3.25
C PRO A 12 19.44 7.90 4.58
N ALA A 13 20.15 9.03 4.55
CA ALA A 13 20.40 9.84 5.74
C ALA A 13 19.12 10.56 6.21
N LEU A 14 18.35 11.12 5.27
CA LEU A 14 17.05 11.72 5.54
C LEU A 14 16.01 10.68 5.98
N ASP A 15 16.01 9.48 5.39
CA ASP A 15 15.15 8.38 5.83
C ASP A 15 15.50 7.93 7.26
N SER A 16 16.78 7.91 7.61
CA SER A 16 17.25 7.57 8.96
C SER A 16 16.82 8.63 9.98
N ILE A 17 16.92 9.92 9.64
CA ILE A 17 16.45 11.02 10.48
C ILE A 17 14.92 10.99 10.59
N SER A 18 14.21 10.85 9.48
CA SER A 18 12.75 10.72 9.44
C SER A 18 12.28 9.54 10.29
N THR A 19 12.97 8.40 10.23
CA THR A 19 12.68 7.22 11.05
C THR A 19 12.97 7.47 12.53
N ALA A 20 14.08 8.13 12.87
CA ALA A 20 14.43 8.46 14.25
C ALA A 20 13.44 9.47 14.86
N VAL A 21 13.03 10.48 14.10
CA VAL A 21 12.02 11.47 14.48
C VAL A 21 10.65 10.83 14.61
N SER A 22 10.26 9.95 13.69
CA SER A 22 9.00 9.18 13.76
C SER A 22 8.97 8.21 14.95
N ARG A 23 10.12 7.71 15.40
CA ARG A 23 10.24 6.91 16.63
C ARG A 23 10.16 7.75 17.91
N ALA A 24 10.48 9.03 17.82
CA ALA A 24 10.39 9.97 18.94
C ALA A 24 8.99 10.61 19.05
N SER A 25 8.24 10.68 17.95
CA SER A 25 6.84 11.12 17.96
C SER A 25 5.93 9.97 18.37
N GLU A 26 5.24 10.09 19.50
CA GLU A 26 4.10 9.23 19.78
C GLU A 26 3.04 9.41 18.69
N PHE A 27 2.62 8.31 18.07
CA PHE A 27 1.54 8.34 17.09
C PHE A 27 0.20 8.24 17.82
N ASP A 28 -0.48 9.39 17.97
CA ASP A 28 -1.88 9.44 18.38
C ASP A 28 -2.77 9.60 17.13
N PRO A 29 -3.56 8.57 16.76
CA PRO A 29 -4.46 8.63 15.62
C PRO A 29 -5.43 9.81 15.67
N ALA A 30 -5.93 10.17 16.86
CA ALA A 30 -6.99 11.17 17.02
C ALA A 30 -6.51 12.59 16.69
N THR A 31 -5.22 12.87 16.87
CA THR A 31 -4.61 14.20 16.66
C THR A 31 -3.64 14.23 15.46
N SER A 32 -3.34 13.09 14.86
CA SER A 32 -2.40 13.00 13.74
C SER A 32 -2.90 13.74 12.49
N THR A 33 -2.00 14.49 11.85
CA THR A 33 -2.20 15.15 10.55
C THR A 33 -1.29 14.56 9.45
N SER A 34 -0.76 13.36 9.70
CA SER A 34 0.20 12.71 8.82
C SER A 34 -0.42 12.29 7.48
N VAL A 35 0.42 12.23 6.44
CA VAL A 35 0.04 11.75 5.10
C VAL A 35 0.48 10.29 4.94
N PHE A 36 -0.48 9.38 4.82
CA PHE A 36 -0.25 7.97 4.54
C PHE A 36 -0.42 7.68 3.05
N ARG A 37 0.63 7.17 2.41
CA ARG A 37 0.61 6.78 0.98
C ARG A 37 0.58 5.27 0.88
N ILE A 38 -0.52 4.71 0.39
CA ILE A 38 -0.70 3.27 0.24
C ILE A 38 -0.95 2.88 -1.21
N GLY A 39 -0.43 1.73 -1.63
CA GLY A 39 -0.69 1.13 -2.92
C GLY A 39 -1.76 0.05 -2.82
N LEU A 40 -2.84 0.14 -3.59
CA LEU A 40 -3.90 -0.87 -3.66
C LEU A 40 -4.11 -1.37 -5.09
N SER A 41 -4.41 -2.65 -5.27
CA SER A 41 -4.98 -3.17 -6.53
C SER A 41 -6.48 -2.91 -6.60
N ASP A 42 -7.06 -2.88 -7.80
CA ASP A 42 -8.48 -2.53 -8.01
C ASP A 42 -9.46 -3.42 -7.19
N ASP A 43 -9.17 -4.71 -7.08
CA ASP A 43 -9.97 -5.66 -6.29
C ASP A 43 -9.90 -5.39 -4.78
N VAL A 44 -8.71 -5.00 -4.31
CA VAL A 44 -8.48 -4.64 -2.90
C VAL A 44 -9.09 -3.28 -2.60
N GLU A 45 -8.96 -2.30 -3.49
CA GLU A 45 -9.55 -0.97 -3.35
C GLU A 45 -11.05 -1.08 -3.10
N PHE A 46 -11.73 -1.87 -3.94
CA PHE A 46 -13.17 -2.11 -3.81
C PHE A 46 -13.55 -2.80 -2.48
N ALA A 47 -12.77 -3.78 -2.04
CA ALA A 47 -13.09 -4.56 -0.85
C ALA A 47 -12.69 -3.88 0.48
N LEU A 48 -11.59 -3.13 0.50
CA LEU A 48 -10.97 -2.59 1.72
C LEU A 48 -11.34 -1.13 1.96
N LEU A 49 -11.27 -0.29 0.93
CA LEU A 49 -11.28 1.16 1.09
C LEU A 49 -12.57 1.70 1.77
N PRO A 50 -13.79 1.21 1.45
CA PRO A 50 -15.00 1.71 2.09
C PRO A 50 -15.02 1.49 3.61
N THR A 51 -14.60 0.30 4.06
CA THR A 51 -14.59 -0.05 5.50
C THR A 51 -13.45 0.63 6.24
N LEU A 52 -12.28 0.76 5.59
CA LEU A 52 -11.12 1.46 6.13
C LEU A 52 -11.43 2.94 6.33
N LEU A 53 -11.94 3.63 5.30
CA LEU A 53 -12.29 5.05 5.38
C LEU A 53 -13.33 5.34 6.47
N LYS A 54 -14.31 4.43 6.65
CA LYS A 54 -15.30 4.58 7.74
C LYS A 54 -14.65 4.59 9.12
N ARG A 55 -13.66 3.71 9.36
CA ARG A 55 -12.91 3.66 10.63
C ARG A 55 -11.95 4.83 10.77
N LEU A 56 -11.23 5.19 9.71
CA LEU A 56 -10.30 6.33 9.76
C LEU A 56 -11.03 7.63 10.07
N ARG A 57 -12.26 7.83 9.57
CA ARG A 57 -13.07 9.00 9.90
C ARG A 57 -13.41 9.11 11.40
N SER A 58 -13.54 8.00 12.11
CA SER A 58 -13.82 8.01 13.56
C SER A 58 -12.55 8.01 14.41
N GLU A 59 -11.52 7.27 14.00
CA GLU A 59 -10.32 7.05 14.82
C GLU A 59 -9.20 8.06 14.51
N ALA A 60 -9.13 8.55 13.27
CA ALA A 60 -8.07 9.44 12.80
C ALA A 60 -8.59 10.49 11.80
N PRO A 61 -9.43 11.45 12.23
CA PRO A 61 -10.11 12.37 11.32
C PRO A 61 -9.15 13.37 10.62
N GLY A 62 -7.97 13.63 11.19
CA GLY A 62 -7.01 14.61 10.68
C GLY A 62 -6.01 14.10 9.64
N ILE A 63 -5.93 12.78 9.42
CA ILE A 63 -4.91 12.20 8.53
C ILE A 63 -5.32 12.35 7.07
N VAL A 64 -4.33 12.34 6.19
CA VAL A 64 -4.54 12.29 4.73
C VAL A 64 -4.14 10.92 4.22
N LEU A 65 -5.10 10.20 3.63
CA LEU A 65 -4.83 8.93 2.96
C LEU A 65 -4.72 9.14 1.44
N VAL A 66 -3.55 8.88 0.89
CA VAL A 66 -3.28 8.89 -0.55
C VAL A 66 -3.23 7.44 -1.04
N VAL A 67 -4.11 7.10 -1.97
CA VAL A 67 -4.15 5.77 -2.59
C VAL A 67 -3.53 5.84 -3.99
N ARG A 68 -2.58 4.94 -4.26
CA ARG A 68 -2.00 4.72 -5.58
C ARG A 68 -2.45 3.35 -6.09
N ARG A 69 -2.82 3.28 -7.36
CA ARG A 69 -3.09 1.98 -7.99
C ARG A 69 -1.79 1.23 -8.20
N VAL A 70 -1.75 -0.03 -7.78
CA VAL A 70 -0.59 -0.90 -7.92
C VAL A 70 -0.99 -2.30 -8.34
N ASN A 71 -0.04 -3.02 -8.92
CA ASN A 71 -0.10 -4.45 -9.17
C ASN A 71 1.27 -5.05 -8.82
N TYR A 72 1.44 -6.36 -9.05
CA TYR A 72 2.69 -7.04 -8.73
C TYR A 72 3.92 -6.51 -9.50
N ILE A 73 3.73 -5.80 -10.61
CA ILE A 73 4.79 -5.19 -11.42
C ILE A 73 5.17 -3.81 -10.88
N LEU A 74 4.16 -2.99 -10.54
CA LEU A 74 4.38 -1.59 -10.11
C LEU A 74 4.70 -1.47 -8.62
N MET A 75 4.30 -2.44 -7.79
CA MET A 75 4.52 -2.36 -6.36
C MET A 75 6.00 -2.30 -5.96
N PRO A 76 6.91 -3.13 -6.51
CA PRO A 76 8.33 -3.10 -6.13
C PRO A 76 9.01 -1.74 -6.33
N PRO A 77 8.94 -1.08 -7.51
CA PRO A 77 9.57 0.23 -7.68
C PRO A 77 8.91 1.33 -6.83
N LEU A 78 7.61 1.26 -6.57
CA LEU A 78 6.92 2.25 -5.72
C LEU A 78 7.26 2.11 -4.24
N LEU A 79 7.48 0.88 -3.75
CA LEU A 79 8.00 0.63 -2.40
C LEU A 79 9.46 1.07 -2.29
N ALA A 80 10.29 0.78 -3.30
CA ALA A 80 11.71 1.11 -3.31
C ALA A 80 11.97 2.63 -3.35
N SER A 81 11.11 3.39 -4.04
CA SER A 81 11.19 4.85 -4.12
C SER A 81 10.58 5.59 -2.93
N GLY A 82 9.83 4.90 -2.07
CA GLY A 82 9.08 5.52 -0.96
C GLY A 82 7.81 6.27 -1.40
N GLU A 83 7.41 6.15 -2.68
CA GLU A 83 6.14 6.70 -3.17
C GLU A 83 4.93 6.11 -2.44
N ILE A 84 5.04 4.84 -2.02
CA ILE A 84 4.12 4.18 -1.10
C ILE A 84 4.90 3.60 0.08
N SER A 85 4.30 3.62 1.26
CA SER A 85 4.86 2.96 2.45
C SER A 85 4.32 1.55 2.64
N VAL A 86 3.10 1.28 2.14
CA VAL A 86 2.44 -0.03 2.24
C VAL A 86 1.75 -0.36 0.93
N GLY A 87 1.92 -1.59 0.45
CA GLY A 87 1.19 -2.13 -0.69
C GLY A 87 0.27 -3.27 -0.27
N VAL A 88 -0.96 -3.28 -0.77
CA VAL A 88 -1.92 -4.39 -0.60
C VAL A 88 -2.44 -4.83 -1.97
N SER A 89 -1.94 -5.98 -2.43
CA SER A 89 -2.28 -6.61 -3.70
C SER A 89 -1.82 -8.06 -3.64
N TYR A 90 -2.13 -8.83 -4.69
CA TYR A 90 -1.28 -9.95 -5.05
C TYR A 90 0.16 -9.46 -5.31
N THR A 91 1.14 -10.11 -4.68
CA THR A 91 2.57 -9.74 -4.75
C THR A 91 3.40 -10.93 -5.19
N GLN A 92 4.39 -10.70 -6.05
CA GLN A 92 5.40 -11.69 -6.44
C GLN A 92 6.75 -11.32 -5.82
N ASP A 93 7.67 -10.81 -6.63
CA ASP A 93 8.96 -10.30 -6.20
C ASP A 93 8.77 -8.97 -5.47
N LEU A 94 9.43 -8.82 -4.34
CA LEU A 94 9.44 -7.60 -3.55
C LEU A 94 10.90 -7.22 -3.22
N PRO A 95 11.20 -5.94 -2.98
CA PRO A 95 12.52 -5.51 -2.52
C PRO A 95 12.97 -6.27 -1.28
N ALA A 96 14.28 -6.51 -1.13
CA ALA A 96 14.82 -7.33 -0.05
C ALA A 96 14.48 -6.82 1.37
N ASN A 97 14.25 -5.51 1.51
CA ASN A 97 13.86 -4.86 2.77
C ASN A 97 12.33 -4.85 3.01
N ALA A 98 11.52 -5.32 2.05
CA ALA A 98 10.07 -5.32 2.17
C ALA A 98 9.59 -6.47 3.07
N LYS A 99 8.69 -6.16 4.00
CA LYS A 99 8.00 -7.16 4.81
C LYS A 99 6.69 -7.56 4.13
N ARG A 100 6.38 -8.86 4.14
CA ARG A 100 5.14 -9.40 3.56
C ARG A 100 4.29 -10.07 4.62
N LYS A 101 2.99 -9.74 4.66
CA LYS A 101 1.98 -10.40 5.48
C LYS A 101 0.78 -10.77 4.63
N VAL A 102 0.32 -12.01 4.73
CA VAL A 102 -0.91 -12.46 4.05
C VAL A 102 -2.11 -11.88 4.80
N LEU A 103 -2.97 -11.13 4.10
CA LEU A 103 -4.23 -10.62 4.66
C LEU A 103 -5.41 -11.56 4.38
N ARG A 104 -5.47 -12.12 3.17
CA ARG A 104 -6.53 -13.02 2.71
C ARG A 104 -6.00 -13.92 1.60
N ARG A 105 -6.55 -15.14 1.49
CA ARG A 105 -6.41 -15.99 0.31
C ARG A 105 -7.68 -15.89 -0.52
N SER A 106 -7.58 -15.45 -1.76
CA SER A 106 -8.68 -15.48 -2.73
C SER A 106 -8.49 -16.67 -3.66
N LYS A 107 -9.58 -17.36 -4.01
CA LYS A 107 -9.58 -18.42 -5.01
C LYS A 107 -10.14 -17.86 -6.32
N PRO A 108 -9.51 -18.10 -7.47
CA PRO A 108 -10.14 -17.79 -8.75
C PRO A 108 -11.46 -18.54 -8.85
N GLN A 109 -12.48 -17.88 -9.41
CA GLN A 109 -13.80 -18.44 -9.65
C GLN A 109 -14.19 -18.11 -11.08
N LEU A 110 -14.86 -19.05 -11.74
CA LEU A 110 -15.40 -18.82 -13.07
C LEU A 110 -16.78 -18.21 -12.94
N LEU A 111 -16.95 -17.01 -13.48
CA LEU A 111 -18.22 -16.30 -13.50
C LEU A 111 -18.88 -16.53 -14.85
N ARG A 112 -20.15 -16.95 -14.84
CA ARG A 112 -20.97 -17.09 -16.03
C ARG A 112 -22.15 -16.12 -15.94
N ALA A 113 -22.46 -15.46 -17.04
CA ALA A 113 -23.54 -14.48 -17.11
C ALA A 113 -24.94 -15.13 -17.21
N ASP A 114 -25.02 -16.37 -17.70
CA ASP A 114 -26.26 -17.12 -17.82
C ASP A 114 -26.51 -18.09 -16.64
N SER A 115 -27.77 -18.54 -16.54
CA SER A 115 -28.24 -19.49 -15.53
C SER A 115 -28.28 -20.95 -15.99
N ILE A 116 -27.59 -21.31 -17.09
CA ILE A 116 -27.71 -22.64 -17.71
C ILE A 116 -27.12 -23.70 -16.76
N PRO A 117 -27.87 -24.71 -16.29
CA PRO A 117 -27.30 -25.74 -15.43
C PRO A 117 -26.25 -26.57 -16.18
N GLY A 118 -25.24 -27.06 -15.47
CA GLY A 118 -24.20 -27.94 -16.03
C GLY A 118 -22.80 -27.31 -16.11
N PRO A 119 -21.78 -28.12 -16.44
CA PRO A 119 -20.39 -27.68 -16.52
C PRO A 119 -20.20 -26.67 -17.65
N LEU A 120 -19.27 -25.74 -17.45
CA LEU A 120 -18.83 -24.84 -18.50
C LEU A 120 -17.98 -25.62 -19.51
N SER A 121 -18.43 -25.65 -20.77
CA SER A 121 -17.62 -26.11 -21.90
C SER A 121 -16.68 -25.00 -22.35
N LEU A 122 -15.47 -25.37 -22.79
CA LEU A 122 -14.55 -24.47 -23.50
C LEU A 122 -15.07 -24.16 -24.91
#